data_AF-A0A973PFX3-F1
#
_entry.id   AF-A0A973PFX3-F1
#
_cell.length_a   1.000
_cell.length_b   1.000
_cell.length_c   1.000
_cell.angle_alpha   90.00
_cell.angle_beta   90.00
_cell.angle_gamma   90.00
#
_symmetry.space_group_name_H-M   'P 1'
#
loop_
_entity.id
_entity.type
_entity.pdbx_description
1 polymer ?
#
loop_
_entity_poly.entity_id
_entity_poly.type
_entity_poly.pdbx_seq_one_letter_code
_entity_poly.pdbx_strand_id
1 'polypeptide(L)'
;EPEPEPQPEPEQEPEPVHDRGIPDLIEAAFADLDDKTWAVAQNRVFTDQPSAVDQLAKLFAVPAAEIDQTETRLRARLGSWLASEEAAPYRAHLDELRSTLGPEAPKEAVIGAADWHRADIKALDVPAWQFVLATLAGDKPRFQAFTPVSAPEPHQGNGVVEEPEPQQPQTSKPYQPLKDVSQTRRCFRQPDGRWWLRVDVTAEQLGGGECALPTGFAAYLGLSPGETRTVRSAAGELTMTWHGRPVLESVERLLADVGAKEGGHLFLTLSDEGVLRARHLPVAAQGAENITKALRLVGYTAPGGTRDQAARVIATRIGMTGPVGLPELLTRLRERGDRDLLQLLD
;
A
#
# COMPACT_ATOMS: atom_id res chain seq x y z
N GLU A 1 -11.87 -28.12 58.28
CA GLU A 1 -11.40 -28.36 56.91
C GLU A 1 -10.32 -27.33 56.64
N PRO A 2 -9.07 -27.72 56.36
CA PRO A 2 -8.00 -26.75 56.07
C PRO A 2 -8.09 -26.27 54.62
N GLU A 3 -7.82 -24.99 54.41
CA GLU A 3 -7.70 -24.32 53.11
C GLU A 3 -6.55 -24.95 52.29
N PRO A 4 -6.69 -25.13 50.96
CA PRO A 4 -5.63 -25.72 50.15
C PRO A 4 -4.50 -24.69 49.91
N GLU A 5 -3.26 -25.13 50.08
CA GLU A 5 -2.05 -24.35 49.80
C GLU A 5 -1.93 -24.00 48.30
N PRO A 6 -1.36 -22.82 47.96
CA PRO A 6 -1.12 -22.43 46.57
C PRO A 6 0.02 -23.28 45.97
N GLN A 7 -0.23 -23.81 44.78
CA GLN A 7 0.77 -24.55 43.99
C GLN A 7 1.83 -23.59 43.42
N PRO A 8 3.11 -24.00 43.33
CA PRO A 8 4.16 -23.15 42.78
C PRO A 8 3.97 -22.97 41.26
N GLU A 9 4.13 -21.74 40.78
CA GLU A 9 4.19 -21.42 39.35
C GLU A 9 5.39 -22.13 38.70
N PRO A 10 5.24 -22.68 37.48
CA PRO A 10 6.34 -23.34 36.79
C PRO A 10 7.43 -22.31 36.45
N GLU A 11 8.65 -22.56 36.93
CA GLU A 11 9.86 -21.86 36.51
C GLU A 11 9.99 -21.93 34.98
N GLN A 12 10.06 -20.77 34.35
CA GLN A 12 10.35 -20.65 32.93
C GLN A 12 11.78 -21.14 32.68
N GLU A 13 11.92 -22.29 32.00
CA GLU A 13 13.20 -22.75 31.48
C GLU A 13 13.76 -21.71 30.50
N PRO A 14 15.07 -21.40 30.54
CA PRO A 14 15.66 -20.45 29.61
C PRO A 14 15.61 -21.03 28.19
N GLU A 15 15.03 -20.27 27.26
CA GLU A 15 14.94 -20.67 25.86
C GLU A 15 16.33 -20.96 25.26
N PRO A 16 16.47 -21.98 24.40
CA PRO A 16 17.74 -22.32 23.77
C PRO A 16 18.22 -21.17 22.90
N VAL A 17 19.47 -20.77 23.07
CA VAL A 17 20.16 -19.82 22.19
C VAL A 17 20.30 -20.47 20.81
N HIS A 18 19.32 -20.24 19.94
CA HIS A 18 19.38 -20.65 18.55
C HIS A 18 20.56 -19.96 17.88
N ASP A 19 21.35 -20.74 17.15
CA ASP A 19 22.32 -20.26 16.17
C ASP A 19 21.60 -19.27 15.25
N ARG A 20 21.88 -17.97 15.38
CA ARG A 20 21.08 -16.93 14.71
C ARG A 20 21.19 -17.10 13.20
N GLY A 21 20.05 -17.34 12.54
CA GLY A 21 20.00 -17.48 11.10
C GLY A 21 20.36 -16.17 10.41
N ILE A 22 20.75 -16.23 9.13
CA ILE A 22 20.97 -15.02 8.32
C ILE A 22 19.79 -14.03 8.37
N PRO A 23 18.51 -14.46 8.32
CA PRO A 23 17.38 -13.56 8.51
C PRO A 23 17.43 -12.81 9.84
N ASP A 24 17.76 -13.48 10.96
CA ASP A 24 17.81 -12.85 12.28
C ASP A 24 18.88 -11.76 12.38
N LEU A 25 20.00 -11.92 11.64
CA LEU A 25 21.03 -10.88 11.53
C LEU A 25 20.50 -9.64 10.80
N ILE A 26 19.70 -9.83 9.75
CA ILE A 26 19.06 -8.74 9.01
C ILE A 26 17.99 -8.07 9.88
N GLU A 27 17.14 -8.87 10.56
CA GLU A 27 16.11 -8.38 11.48
C GLU A 27 16.73 -7.49 12.56
N ALA A 28 17.79 -7.97 13.23
CA ALA A 28 18.47 -7.21 14.28
C ALA A 28 19.09 -5.91 13.76
N ALA A 29 19.60 -5.90 12.53
CA ALA A 29 20.25 -4.73 11.93
C ALA A 29 19.28 -3.57 11.60
N PHE A 30 18.00 -3.87 11.41
CA PHE A 30 16.97 -2.92 10.96
C PHE A 30 15.74 -2.83 11.88
N ALA A 31 15.77 -3.45 13.07
CA ALA A 31 14.62 -3.47 13.98
C ALA A 31 14.22 -2.09 14.56
N ASP A 32 15.14 -1.13 14.57
CA ASP A 32 15.01 0.21 15.17
C ASP A 32 14.72 1.32 14.15
N LEU A 33 14.30 0.98 12.92
CA LEU A 33 13.94 1.98 11.92
C LEU A 33 12.67 2.75 12.32
N ASP A 34 12.71 4.08 12.21
CA ASP A 34 11.51 4.91 12.31
C ASP A 34 10.60 4.73 11.07
N ASP A 35 9.31 5.06 11.21
CA ASP A 35 8.28 4.90 10.17
C ASP A 35 8.68 5.46 8.79
N LYS A 36 9.40 6.60 8.77
CA LYS A 36 9.83 7.25 7.53
C LYS A 36 11.01 6.52 6.92
N THR A 37 12.03 6.18 7.71
CA THR A 37 13.18 5.41 7.22
C THR A 37 12.76 4.02 6.74
N TRP A 38 11.84 3.38 7.45
CA TRP A 38 11.22 2.11 7.05
C TRP A 38 10.49 2.23 5.71
N ALA A 39 9.68 3.27 5.51
CA ALA A 39 8.97 3.47 4.25
C ALA A 39 9.92 3.72 3.07
N VAL A 40 11.02 4.45 3.30
CA VAL A 40 12.09 4.62 2.29
C VAL A 40 12.78 3.29 2.00
N ALA A 41 13.01 2.46 3.02
CA ALA A 41 13.56 1.12 2.87
C ALA A 41 12.71 0.25 1.94
N GLN A 42 11.41 0.12 2.23
CA GLN A 42 10.49 -0.72 1.47
C GLN A 42 10.22 -0.17 0.06
N ASN A 43 10.01 1.14 -0.09
CA ASN A 43 9.47 1.71 -1.33
C ASN A 43 10.54 2.23 -2.29
N ARG A 44 11.81 2.29 -1.86
CA ARG A 44 12.92 2.79 -2.69
C ARG A 44 14.17 1.94 -2.66
N VAL A 45 14.61 1.45 -1.49
CA VAL A 45 15.89 0.74 -1.37
C VAL A 45 15.76 -0.76 -1.66
N PHE A 46 14.74 -1.41 -1.10
CA PHE A 46 14.53 -2.86 -1.19
C PHE A 46 13.32 -3.20 -2.08
N THR A 47 13.24 -2.54 -3.24
CA THR A 47 12.18 -2.78 -4.23
C THR A 47 12.77 -2.90 -5.63
N ASP A 48 12.06 -3.60 -6.51
CA ASP A 48 12.35 -3.62 -7.94
C ASP A 48 11.85 -2.36 -8.67
N GLN A 49 10.90 -1.62 -8.07
CA GLN A 49 10.32 -0.41 -8.62
C GLN A 49 10.36 0.74 -7.60
N PRO A 50 11.48 1.50 -7.55
CA PRO A 50 11.63 2.59 -6.60
C PRO A 50 10.61 3.71 -6.88
N SER A 51 9.80 4.04 -5.87
CA SER A 51 8.86 5.17 -5.91
C SER A 51 9.60 6.49 -6.01
N ALA A 52 9.05 7.52 -6.66
CA ALA A 52 9.68 8.84 -6.75
C ALA A 52 9.86 9.50 -5.36
N VAL A 53 10.92 10.29 -5.18
CA VAL A 53 11.23 11.01 -3.93
C VAL A 53 10.05 11.88 -3.52
N ASP A 54 9.49 12.63 -4.48
CA ASP A 54 8.35 13.52 -4.29
C ASP A 54 7.09 12.80 -3.78
N GLN A 55 6.95 11.51 -4.07
CA GLN A 55 5.79 10.72 -3.63
C GLN A 55 5.87 10.43 -2.13
N LEU A 56 7.04 10.02 -1.63
CA LEU A 56 7.25 9.81 -0.20
C LEU A 56 7.28 11.15 0.55
N ALA A 57 7.84 12.19 -0.05
CA ALA A 57 7.88 13.53 0.52
C ALA A 57 6.45 14.04 0.84
N LYS A 58 5.52 13.85 -0.10
CA LYS A 58 4.10 14.15 0.08
C LYS A 58 3.44 13.27 1.14
N LEU A 59 3.77 11.97 1.21
CA LEU A 59 3.21 11.05 2.20
C LEU A 59 3.56 11.47 3.63
N PHE A 60 4.80 11.90 3.85
CA PHE A 60 5.31 12.30 5.16
C PHE A 60 5.18 13.81 5.43
N ALA A 61 4.64 14.59 4.48
CA ALA A 61 4.57 16.05 4.54
C ALA A 61 5.95 16.71 4.80
N VAL A 62 7.00 16.18 4.18
CA VAL A 62 8.38 16.67 4.28
C VAL A 62 8.91 17.12 2.91
N PRO A 63 9.97 17.94 2.85
CA PRO A 63 10.63 18.26 1.58
C PRO A 63 11.25 17.02 0.91
N ALA A 64 11.29 16.99 -0.42
CA ALA A 64 11.92 15.89 -1.17
C ALA A 64 13.38 15.63 -0.77
N ALA A 65 14.13 16.69 -0.50
CA ALA A 65 15.51 16.61 0.00
C ALA A 65 15.65 15.81 1.31
N GLU A 66 14.60 15.79 2.14
CA GLU A 66 14.59 15.03 3.39
C GLU A 66 14.44 13.52 3.14
N ILE A 67 13.65 13.14 2.13
CA ILE A 67 13.54 11.74 1.69
C ILE A 67 14.85 11.27 1.06
N ASP A 68 15.48 12.09 0.20
CA ASP A 68 16.81 11.78 -0.36
C ASP A 68 17.87 11.61 0.74
N GLN A 69 17.86 12.48 1.75
CA GLN A 69 18.77 12.37 2.87
C GLN A 69 18.48 11.13 3.73
N THR A 70 17.20 10.77 3.90
CA THR A 70 16.80 9.55 4.60
C THR A 70 17.27 8.30 3.84
N GLU A 71 17.10 8.25 2.52
CA GLU A 71 17.62 7.16 1.69
C GLU A 71 19.16 7.08 1.78
N THR A 72 19.84 8.22 1.68
CA THR A 72 21.30 8.29 1.78
C THR A 72 21.79 7.75 3.12
N ARG A 73 21.14 8.14 4.23
CA ARG A 73 21.47 7.66 5.58
C ARG A 73 21.21 6.16 5.72
N LEU A 74 20.12 5.66 5.14
CA LEU A 74 19.79 4.23 5.15
C LEU A 74 20.81 3.41 4.36
N ARG A 75 21.22 3.87 3.16
CA ARG A 75 22.27 3.22 2.37
C ARG A 75 23.62 3.23 3.09
N ALA A 76 23.98 4.34 3.74
CA ALA A 76 25.19 4.41 4.55
C ALA A 76 25.15 3.46 5.75
N ARG A 77 24.00 3.35 6.43
CA ARG A 77 23.77 2.39 7.52
C ARG A 77 23.91 0.95 7.04
N LEU A 78 23.28 0.61 5.91
CA LEU A 78 23.40 -0.70 5.26
C LEU A 78 24.86 -1.01 4.92
N GLY A 79 25.58 -0.06 4.33
CA GLY A 79 27.01 -0.22 4.02
C GLY A 79 27.88 -0.42 5.27
N SER A 80 27.61 0.31 6.34
CA SER A 80 28.30 0.16 7.63
C SER A 80 28.06 -1.22 8.26
N TRP A 81 26.79 -1.68 8.27
CA TRP A 81 26.45 -3.02 8.75
C TRP A 81 27.10 -4.09 7.88
N LEU A 82 27.05 -3.97 6.55
CA LEU A 82 27.73 -4.89 5.64
C LEU A 82 29.24 -4.92 5.83
N ALA A 83 29.86 -3.91 6.43
CA ALA A 83 31.29 -3.89 6.76
C ALA A 83 31.61 -4.43 8.16
N SER A 84 30.61 -4.69 9.01
CA SER A 84 30.82 -5.14 10.39
C SER A 84 31.13 -6.64 10.48
N GLU A 85 31.70 -7.11 11.59
CA GLU A 85 31.88 -8.54 11.84
C GLU A 85 30.53 -9.28 11.96
N GLU A 86 29.48 -8.62 12.43
CA GLU A 86 28.14 -9.21 12.58
C GLU A 86 27.53 -9.66 11.24
N ALA A 87 27.82 -8.93 10.15
CA ALA A 87 27.33 -9.29 8.82
C ALA A 87 28.22 -10.33 8.10
N ALA A 88 29.23 -10.92 8.75
CA ALA A 88 30.13 -11.89 8.12
C ALA A 88 29.41 -13.11 7.50
N PRO A 89 28.43 -13.75 8.18
CA PRO A 89 27.67 -14.86 7.59
C PRO A 89 26.88 -14.43 6.34
N TYR A 90 26.30 -13.22 6.38
CA TYR A 90 25.57 -12.67 5.24
C TYR A 90 26.48 -12.34 4.05
N ARG A 91 27.67 -11.77 4.30
CA ARG A 91 28.66 -11.52 3.25
C ARG A 91 29.13 -12.80 2.58
N ALA A 92 29.43 -13.85 3.35
CA ALA A 92 29.84 -15.14 2.82
C ALA A 92 28.77 -15.70 1.86
N HIS A 93 27.48 -15.59 2.25
CA HIS A 93 26.35 -15.95 1.39
C HIS A 93 26.26 -15.10 0.12
N LEU A 94 26.46 -13.78 0.20
CA LEU A 94 26.49 -12.92 -0.98
C LEU A 94 27.62 -13.28 -1.95
N ASP A 95 28.80 -13.65 -1.44
CA ASP A 95 29.93 -14.04 -2.28
C ASP A 95 29.70 -15.41 -2.95
N GLU A 96 29.05 -16.35 -2.26
CA GLU A 96 28.59 -17.61 -2.86
C GLU A 96 27.57 -17.36 -3.98
N LEU A 97 26.58 -16.49 -3.76
CA LEU A 97 25.61 -16.10 -4.79
C LEU A 97 26.26 -15.42 -5.98
N ARG A 98 27.24 -14.53 -5.76
CA ARG A 98 28.00 -13.89 -6.87
C ARG A 98 28.80 -14.91 -7.67
N SER A 99 29.39 -15.90 -7.00
CA SER A 99 30.16 -16.97 -7.65
C SER A 99 29.27 -17.91 -8.49
N THR A 100 28.07 -18.21 -8.00
CA THR A 100 27.15 -19.17 -8.63
C THR A 100 26.23 -18.56 -9.69
N LEU A 101 25.70 -17.35 -9.46
CA LEU A 101 24.70 -16.70 -10.32
C LEU A 101 25.27 -15.56 -11.18
N GLY A 102 26.45 -15.05 -10.84
CA GLY A 102 27.04 -13.87 -11.45
C GLY A 102 26.42 -12.54 -10.98
N PRO A 103 26.96 -11.40 -11.44
CA PRO A 103 26.58 -10.06 -10.94
C PRO A 103 25.20 -9.57 -11.39
N GLU A 104 24.62 -10.17 -12.43
CA GLU A 104 23.30 -9.81 -13.00
C GLU A 104 22.31 -10.97 -12.82
N ALA A 105 22.33 -11.60 -11.64
CA ALA A 105 21.48 -12.75 -11.34
C ALA A 105 19.99 -12.42 -11.55
N PRO A 106 19.24 -13.25 -12.31
CA PRO A 106 17.80 -13.07 -12.49
C PRO A 106 17.06 -13.31 -11.17
N LYS A 107 15.95 -12.58 -10.97
CA LYS A 107 15.14 -12.61 -9.76
C LYS A 107 14.77 -14.03 -9.33
N GLU A 108 14.34 -14.86 -10.26
CA GLU A 108 13.90 -16.24 -10.01
C GLU A 108 15.05 -17.11 -9.49
N ALA A 109 16.27 -16.89 -9.97
CA ALA A 109 17.45 -17.60 -9.50
C ALA A 109 17.84 -17.17 -8.08
N VAL A 110 17.73 -15.87 -7.78
CA VAL A 110 17.93 -15.38 -6.40
C VAL A 110 16.89 -16.00 -5.48
N ILE A 111 15.59 -15.97 -5.81
CA ILE A 111 14.52 -16.57 -4.99
C ILE A 111 14.77 -18.08 -4.73
N GLY A 112 15.29 -18.79 -5.73
CA GLY A 112 15.54 -20.23 -5.64
C GLY A 112 16.83 -20.63 -4.91
N ALA A 113 17.74 -19.69 -4.67
CA ALA A 113 19.09 -20.03 -4.20
C ALA A 113 19.18 -20.43 -2.71
N ALA A 114 18.22 -20.00 -1.88
CA ALA A 114 18.12 -20.44 -0.48
C ALA A 114 16.66 -20.40 0.00
N ASP A 115 16.27 -21.34 0.87
CA ASP A 115 14.88 -21.44 1.35
C ASP A 115 14.41 -20.17 2.07
N TRP A 116 15.32 -19.55 2.84
CA TRP A 116 15.03 -18.34 3.60
C TRP A 116 14.80 -17.10 2.71
N HIS A 117 15.19 -17.12 1.43
CA HIS A 117 14.93 -16.00 0.52
C HIS A 117 13.43 -15.75 0.29
N ARG A 118 12.58 -16.76 0.50
CA ARG A 118 11.12 -16.63 0.41
C ARG A 118 10.47 -16.16 1.70
N ALA A 119 11.20 -16.17 2.81
CA ALA A 119 10.71 -15.64 4.08
C ALA A 119 10.68 -14.11 4.03
N ASP A 120 9.80 -13.51 4.83
CA ASP A 120 9.76 -12.06 5.00
C ASP A 120 10.78 -11.63 6.06
N ILE A 121 11.46 -10.52 5.80
CA ILE A 121 12.18 -9.75 6.82
C ILE A 121 11.17 -8.78 7.44
N LYS A 122 10.71 -9.06 8.66
CA LYS A 122 9.65 -8.32 9.37
C LYS A 122 10.06 -6.88 9.67
N ALA A 123 11.32 -6.64 10.05
CA ALA A 123 11.86 -5.31 10.29
C ALA A 123 11.79 -4.39 9.06
N LEU A 124 11.74 -4.96 7.85
CA LEU A 124 11.69 -4.22 6.59
C LEU A 124 10.36 -4.40 5.84
N ASP A 125 9.54 -5.37 6.25
CA ASP A 125 8.31 -5.81 5.56
C ASP A 125 8.54 -6.05 4.05
N VAL A 126 9.65 -6.72 3.75
CA VAL A 126 10.02 -7.14 2.40
C VAL A 126 10.44 -8.61 2.42
N PRO A 127 10.17 -9.36 1.35
CA PRO A 127 10.78 -10.67 1.16
C PRO A 127 12.31 -10.59 1.18
N ALA A 128 12.95 -11.55 1.83
CA ALA A 128 14.39 -11.62 1.98
C ALA A 128 15.15 -11.56 0.64
N TRP A 129 14.59 -12.14 -0.44
CA TRP A 129 15.19 -12.07 -1.77
C TRP A 129 15.32 -10.63 -2.30
N GLN A 130 14.46 -9.68 -1.91
CA GLN A 130 14.58 -8.28 -2.33
C GLN A 130 15.77 -7.60 -1.66
N PHE A 131 15.98 -7.87 -0.38
CA PHE A 131 17.15 -7.41 0.37
C PHE A 131 18.45 -7.98 -0.22
N VAL A 132 18.45 -9.28 -0.50
CA VAL A 132 19.57 -9.97 -1.17
C VAL A 132 19.85 -9.36 -2.54
N LEU A 133 18.83 -9.15 -3.36
CA LEU A 133 18.99 -8.60 -4.70
C LEU A 133 19.50 -7.15 -4.68
N ALA A 134 19.06 -6.33 -3.73
CA ALA A 134 19.52 -4.96 -3.54
C ALA A 134 21.00 -4.88 -3.12
N THR A 135 21.45 -5.82 -2.29
CA THR A 135 22.84 -5.87 -1.80
C THR A 135 23.79 -6.65 -2.73
N LEU A 136 23.25 -7.56 -3.54
CA LEU A 136 23.99 -8.32 -4.56
C LEU A 136 24.45 -7.43 -5.71
N ALA A 137 23.58 -6.54 -6.19
CA ALA A 137 23.84 -5.62 -7.31
C ALA A 137 24.96 -4.60 -7.04
N GLY A 138 25.38 -4.45 -5.78
CA GLY A 138 26.26 -3.37 -5.34
C GLY A 138 25.62 -2.00 -5.52
N ASP A 139 26.31 -0.94 -5.13
CA ASP A 139 25.82 0.45 -5.09
C ASP A 139 25.60 1.09 -6.49
N LYS A 140 25.32 0.28 -7.52
CA LYS A 140 24.94 0.77 -8.85
C LYS A 140 23.53 1.33 -8.78
N PRO A 141 23.33 2.65 -9.01
CA PRO A 141 21.99 3.19 -9.14
C PRO A 141 21.32 2.56 -10.37
N ARG A 142 20.28 1.75 -10.15
CA ARG A 142 19.36 1.32 -11.21
C ARG A 142 18.45 2.48 -11.58
N PHE A 143 19.04 3.48 -12.22
CA PHE A 143 18.33 4.53 -12.95
C PHE A 143 19.09 4.80 -14.24
N GLN A 144 18.57 4.30 -15.36
CA GLN A 144 18.65 5.09 -16.58
C GLN A 144 17.69 6.26 -16.36
N ALA A 145 18.26 7.38 -15.92
CA ALA A 145 17.58 8.66 -16.01
C ALA A 145 17.18 8.84 -17.49
N PHE A 146 15.89 9.03 -17.75
CA PHE A 146 15.48 9.74 -18.95
C PHE A 146 16.22 11.08 -18.91
N THR A 147 17.20 11.25 -19.79
CA THR A 147 17.77 12.56 -20.07
C THR A 147 16.66 13.37 -20.74
N PRO A 148 16.14 14.44 -20.11
CA PRO A 148 15.37 15.40 -20.88
C PRO A 148 16.34 15.99 -21.90
N VAL A 149 15.98 15.94 -23.17
CA VAL A 149 16.69 16.64 -24.25
C VAL A 149 16.83 18.10 -23.80
N SER A 150 18.07 18.53 -23.58
CA SER A 150 18.38 19.92 -23.26
C SER A 150 17.77 20.82 -24.33
N ALA A 151 16.89 21.72 -23.90
CA ALA A 151 16.49 22.86 -24.71
C ALA A 151 17.78 23.64 -25.10
N PRO A 152 17.91 24.09 -26.36
CA PRO A 152 19.08 24.85 -26.77
C PRO A 152 19.11 26.19 -26.04
N GLU A 153 20.25 26.54 -25.47
CA GLU A 153 20.51 27.86 -24.88
C GLU A 153 20.45 28.97 -25.95
N PRO A 154 20.07 30.20 -25.56
CA PRO A 154 19.73 31.25 -26.49
C PRO A 154 20.99 31.89 -27.10
N HIS A 155 21.06 31.85 -28.42
CA HIS A 155 21.92 32.77 -29.16
C HIS A 155 21.33 34.19 -29.07
N GLN A 156 22.17 35.12 -28.63
CA GLN A 156 21.89 36.55 -28.62
C GLN A 156 21.47 37.03 -30.02
N GLY A 157 20.36 37.75 -30.11
CA GLY A 157 19.93 38.39 -31.36
C GLY A 157 18.64 39.18 -31.20
N ASN A 158 18.72 40.48 -31.46
CA ASN A 158 17.66 41.49 -31.38
C ASN A 158 16.30 41.11 -31.98
N GLY A 159 15.23 41.46 -31.26
CA GLY A 159 14.02 42.15 -31.75
C GLY A 159 13.08 41.40 -32.70
N VAL A 160 11.85 41.13 -32.26
CA VAL A 160 10.55 41.67 -32.74
C VAL A 160 9.45 40.95 -31.96
N VAL A 161 8.45 41.70 -31.49
CA VAL A 161 7.30 41.20 -30.72
C VAL A 161 6.26 40.68 -31.72
N GLU A 162 5.91 39.40 -31.66
CA GLU A 162 4.77 38.82 -32.39
C GLU A 162 3.77 38.23 -31.39
N GLU A 163 2.49 38.61 -31.54
CA GLU A 163 1.38 38.22 -30.69
C GLU A 163 1.13 36.70 -30.71
N PRO A 164 0.74 36.06 -29.60
CA PRO A 164 0.51 34.63 -29.57
C PRO A 164 -0.88 34.27 -30.13
N GLU A 165 -0.91 33.39 -31.13
CA GLU A 165 -2.11 32.69 -31.58
C GLU A 165 -2.71 31.77 -30.47
N PRO A 166 -4.02 31.54 -30.47
CA PRO A 166 -4.69 30.71 -29.47
C PRO A 166 -4.31 29.23 -29.62
N GLN A 167 -3.63 28.68 -28.61
CA GLN A 167 -3.23 27.28 -28.54
C GLN A 167 -4.46 26.38 -28.37
N GLN A 168 -4.67 25.47 -29.32
CA GLN A 168 -5.69 24.42 -29.22
C GLN A 168 -5.35 23.41 -28.11
N PRO A 169 -6.34 22.86 -27.40
CA PRO A 169 -6.13 22.00 -26.24
C PRO A 169 -5.48 20.67 -26.65
N GLN A 170 -4.32 20.39 -26.08
CA GLN A 170 -3.63 19.11 -26.25
C GLN A 170 -4.46 17.99 -25.61
N THR A 171 -4.89 17.03 -26.41
CA THR A 171 -5.55 15.81 -25.96
C THR A 171 -4.59 15.01 -25.07
N SER A 172 -4.83 15.02 -23.76
CA SER A 172 -4.03 14.31 -22.77
C SER A 172 -4.21 12.79 -22.90
N LYS A 173 -3.10 12.03 -22.84
CA LYS A 173 -3.15 10.57 -22.70
C LYS A 173 -3.85 10.22 -21.38
N PRO A 174 -4.69 9.15 -21.34
CA PRO A 174 -5.37 8.74 -20.12
C PRO A 174 -4.37 8.35 -19.03
N TYR A 175 -4.61 8.82 -17.81
CA TYR A 175 -3.79 8.50 -16.63
C TYR A 175 -3.82 6.99 -16.34
N GLN A 176 -2.65 6.38 -16.13
CA GLN A 176 -2.52 4.98 -15.71
C GLN A 176 -2.19 4.91 -14.21
N PRO A 177 -3.09 4.35 -13.37
CA PRO A 177 -2.83 4.23 -11.94
C PRO A 177 -1.80 3.14 -11.64
N LEU A 178 -1.02 3.31 -10.57
CA LEU A 178 -0.05 2.32 -10.08
C LEU A 178 -0.70 0.99 -9.67
N LYS A 179 -1.93 1.06 -9.17
CA LYS A 179 -2.73 -0.09 -8.77
C LYS A 179 -4.06 -0.03 -9.50
N ASP A 180 -4.44 -1.13 -10.14
CA ASP A 180 -5.81 -1.31 -10.61
C ASP A 180 -6.79 -1.24 -9.42
N VAL A 181 -8.07 -0.96 -9.67
CA VAL A 181 -9.09 -0.92 -8.62
C VAL A 181 -9.20 -2.25 -7.86
N SER A 182 -8.93 -3.38 -8.52
CA SER A 182 -8.83 -4.71 -7.89
C SER A 182 -7.62 -4.91 -6.99
N GLN A 183 -6.62 -4.04 -7.08
CA GLN A 183 -5.42 -4.00 -6.26
C GLN A 183 -5.51 -2.93 -5.16
N THR A 184 -6.58 -2.14 -5.17
CA THR A 184 -6.73 -0.96 -4.32
C THR A 184 -7.47 -1.33 -3.04
N ARG A 185 -6.87 -1.03 -1.87
CA ARG A 185 -7.51 -1.23 -0.56
C ARG A 185 -8.92 -0.63 -0.51
N ARG A 186 -9.78 -1.25 0.28
CA ARG A 186 -11.17 -0.86 0.53
C ARG A 186 -12.05 -0.79 -0.72
N CYS A 187 -11.56 -1.22 -1.89
CA CYS A 187 -12.34 -1.33 -3.11
C CYS A 187 -12.87 -2.76 -3.25
N PHE A 188 -14.19 -2.91 -3.35
CA PHE A 188 -14.87 -4.20 -3.40
C PHE A 188 -15.84 -4.27 -4.58
N ARG A 189 -15.77 -5.36 -5.32
CA ARG A 189 -16.60 -5.66 -6.48
C ARG A 189 -17.99 -6.16 -6.06
N GLN A 190 -19.04 -5.68 -6.71
CA GLN A 190 -20.40 -6.19 -6.56
C GLN A 190 -20.76 -7.24 -7.63
N PRO A 191 -21.82 -8.03 -7.46
CA PRO A 191 -22.21 -9.06 -8.44
C PRO A 191 -22.58 -8.47 -9.80
N ASP A 192 -22.96 -7.18 -9.84
CA ASP A 192 -23.17 -6.41 -11.07
C ASP A 192 -21.86 -6.02 -11.77
N GLY A 193 -20.71 -6.40 -11.19
CA GLY A 193 -19.38 -6.16 -11.74
C GLY A 193 -18.74 -4.84 -11.31
N ARG A 194 -19.49 -3.91 -10.70
CA ARG A 194 -18.99 -2.58 -10.33
C ARG A 194 -18.12 -2.61 -9.08
N TRP A 195 -17.11 -1.73 -9.05
CA TRP A 195 -16.27 -1.54 -7.87
C TRP A 195 -16.83 -0.43 -6.99
N TRP A 196 -16.82 -0.69 -5.68
CA TRP A 196 -17.28 0.23 -4.66
C TRP A 196 -16.16 0.52 -3.67
N LEU A 197 -15.93 1.79 -3.37
CA LEU A 197 -15.00 2.20 -2.32
C LEU A 197 -15.72 2.22 -0.97
N ARG A 198 -15.16 1.54 0.03
CA ARG A 198 -15.56 1.70 1.42
C ARG A 198 -14.84 2.88 2.07
N VAL A 199 -15.63 3.78 2.65
CA VAL A 199 -15.20 4.90 3.48
C VAL A 199 -15.69 4.65 4.90
N ASP A 200 -14.79 4.78 5.87
CA ASP A 200 -15.16 4.68 7.28
C ASP A 200 -15.76 6.02 7.71
N VAL A 201 -16.90 5.99 8.40
CA VAL A 201 -17.60 7.20 8.85
C VAL A 201 -16.98 7.66 10.16
N THR A 202 -16.18 8.71 10.13
CA THR A 202 -15.62 9.35 11.34
C THR A 202 -16.25 10.72 11.61
N ALA A 203 -15.97 11.30 12.78
CA ALA A 203 -16.37 12.67 13.10
C ALA A 203 -15.90 13.71 12.05
N GLU A 204 -14.74 13.51 11.43
CA GLU A 204 -14.22 14.41 10.38
C GLU A 204 -15.11 14.38 9.14
N GLN A 205 -15.51 13.18 8.68
CA GLN A 205 -16.39 13.06 7.51
C GLN A 205 -17.82 13.56 7.81
N LEU A 206 -18.31 13.37 9.03
CA LEU A 206 -19.58 13.92 9.48
C LEU A 206 -19.55 15.46 9.60
N GLY A 207 -18.38 16.05 9.88
CA GLY A 207 -18.17 17.49 9.96
C GLY A 207 -17.85 18.17 8.64
N GLY A 208 -17.99 17.48 7.50
CA GLY A 208 -17.76 18.06 6.17
C GLY A 208 -16.32 18.00 5.67
N GLY A 209 -15.46 17.20 6.30
CA GLY A 209 -14.10 16.97 5.83
C GLY A 209 -14.03 16.26 4.47
N GLU A 210 -12.89 16.45 3.81
CA GLU A 210 -12.60 15.81 2.52
C GLU A 210 -12.59 14.28 2.64
N CYS A 211 -13.20 13.61 1.66
CA CYS A 211 -13.11 12.17 1.52
C CYS A 211 -12.02 11.81 0.53
N ALA A 212 -10.86 11.36 1.03
CA ALA A 212 -9.77 10.89 0.20
C ALA A 212 -10.17 9.69 -0.66
N LEU A 213 -9.90 9.77 -1.96
CA LEU A 213 -10.12 8.69 -2.90
C LEU A 213 -8.78 8.00 -3.18
N PRO A 214 -8.68 6.67 -3.08
CA PRO A 214 -7.51 5.95 -3.57
C PRO A 214 -7.33 6.18 -5.07
N THR A 215 -6.09 6.33 -5.54
CA THR A 215 -5.80 6.65 -6.95
C THR A 215 -6.33 5.62 -7.94
N GLY A 216 -6.25 4.32 -7.61
CA GLY A 216 -6.82 3.25 -8.42
C GLY A 216 -8.35 3.32 -8.53
N PHE A 217 -9.03 3.77 -7.47
CA PHE A 217 -10.49 4.00 -7.51
C PHE A 217 -10.84 5.27 -8.27
N ALA A 218 -10.10 6.37 -8.05
CA ALA A 218 -10.30 7.62 -8.78
C ALA A 218 -10.12 7.43 -10.30
N ALA A 219 -9.08 6.70 -10.72
CA ALA A 219 -8.87 6.31 -12.11
C ALA A 219 -9.97 5.39 -12.64
N TYR A 220 -10.48 4.45 -11.84
CA TYR A 220 -11.65 3.63 -12.19
C TYR A 220 -12.92 4.48 -12.42
N LEU A 221 -13.09 5.57 -11.68
CA LEU A 221 -14.14 6.55 -11.92
C LEU A 221 -13.85 7.48 -13.12
N GLY A 222 -12.70 7.30 -13.77
CA GLY A 222 -12.24 8.08 -14.91
C GLY A 222 -11.67 9.45 -14.56
N LEU A 223 -11.43 9.74 -13.28
CA LEU A 223 -10.80 10.99 -12.85
C LEU A 223 -9.29 10.95 -13.13
N SER A 224 -8.73 12.05 -13.61
CA SER A 224 -7.29 12.19 -13.88
C SER A 224 -6.65 13.30 -13.03
N PRO A 225 -5.31 13.29 -12.83
CA PRO A 225 -4.61 14.39 -12.16
C PRO A 225 -4.86 15.75 -12.83
N GLY A 226 -5.09 16.79 -12.02
CA GLY A 226 -5.43 18.14 -12.47
C GLY A 226 -6.90 18.33 -12.83
N GLU A 227 -7.71 17.27 -12.81
CA GLU A 227 -9.13 17.33 -13.13
C GLU A 227 -9.96 17.74 -11.91
N THR A 228 -10.99 18.54 -12.19
CA THR A 228 -12.14 18.75 -11.30
C THR A 228 -13.38 18.29 -12.05
N ARG A 229 -14.20 17.46 -11.40
CA ARG A 229 -15.43 16.91 -11.96
C ARG A 229 -16.57 17.02 -10.97
N THR A 230 -17.68 17.60 -11.41
CA THR A 230 -18.94 17.60 -10.65
C THR A 230 -19.76 16.38 -11.01
N VAL A 231 -20.27 15.68 -10.00
CA VAL A 231 -21.11 14.50 -10.13
C VAL A 231 -22.43 14.70 -9.39
N ARG A 232 -23.53 14.16 -9.93
CA ARG A 232 -24.84 14.21 -9.28
C ARG A 232 -24.98 13.04 -8.31
N SER A 233 -25.72 13.24 -7.22
CA SER A 233 -26.08 12.20 -6.25
C SER A 233 -27.51 12.40 -5.74
N ALA A 234 -27.98 11.50 -4.87
CA ALA A 234 -29.26 11.67 -4.17
C ALA A 234 -29.30 12.94 -3.28
N ALA A 235 -28.16 13.35 -2.74
CA ALA A 235 -28.03 14.51 -1.84
C ALA A 235 -27.65 15.81 -2.58
N GLY A 236 -27.78 15.83 -3.91
CA GLY A 236 -27.39 16.96 -4.77
C GLY A 236 -26.04 16.75 -5.46
N GLU A 237 -25.45 17.85 -5.94
CA GLU A 237 -24.17 17.84 -6.65
C GLU A 237 -22.98 17.82 -5.68
N LEU A 238 -21.97 17.02 -6.03
CA LEU A 238 -20.69 16.94 -5.32
C LEU A 238 -19.54 17.12 -6.30
N THR A 239 -18.42 17.61 -5.80
CA THR A 239 -17.21 17.84 -6.58
C THR A 239 -16.13 16.83 -6.21
N MET A 240 -15.55 16.20 -7.23
CA MET A 240 -14.33 15.42 -7.14
C MET A 240 -13.19 16.22 -7.73
N THR A 241 -12.06 16.30 -7.05
CA THR A 241 -10.87 17.02 -7.53
C THR A 241 -9.63 16.16 -7.40
N TRP A 242 -8.64 16.38 -8.27
CA TRP A 242 -7.33 15.73 -8.16
C TRP A 242 -6.20 16.75 -8.25
N HIS A 243 -6.06 17.56 -7.21
CA HIS A 243 -4.95 18.50 -7.04
C HIS A 243 -3.97 17.95 -6.01
N GLY A 244 -2.94 17.23 -6.49
CA GLY A 244 -1.99 16.50 -5.65
C GLY A 244 -2.47 15.10 -5.25
N ARG A 245 -3.68 14.96 -4.72
CA ARG A 245 -4.36 13.67 -4.45
C ARG A 245 -5.84 13.74 -4.88
N PRO A 246 -6.49 12.62 -5.22
CA PRO A 246 -7.90 12.65 -5.55
C PRO A 246 -8.76 12.69 -4.28
N VAL A 247 -9.72 13.60 -4.25
CA VAL A 247 -10.66 13.79 -3.13
C VAL A 247 -12.07 13.99 -3.65
N LEU A 248 -13.04 13.65 -2.80
CA LEU A 248 -14.42 14.08 -2.90
C LEU A 248 -14.62 15.14 -1.81
N GLU A 249 -14.89 16.39 -2.19
CA GLU A 249 -14.73 17.57 -1.32
C GLU A 249 -15.48 17.46 0.01
N SER A 250 -16.77 17.11 -0.01
CA SER A 250 -17.51 16.84 1.21
C SER A 250 -18.56 15.78 0.97
N VAL A 251 -18.56 14.76 1.84
CA VAL A 251 -19.56 13.68 1.88
C VAL A 251 -20.64 13.91 2.93
N GLU A 252 -20.60 15.01 3.68
CA GLU A 252 -21.52 15.30 4.79
C GLU A 252 -22.99 15.20 4.35
N ARG A 253 -23.33 15.82 3.21
CA ARG A 253 -24.71 15.77 2.67
C ARG A 253 -25.16 14.36 2.33
N LEU A 254 -24.26 13.52 1.81
CA LEU A 254 -24.54 12.11 1.55
C LEU A 254 -24.73 11.32 2.84
N LEU A 255 -23.87 11.57 3.84
CA LEU A 255 -23.94 10.93 5.15
C LEU A 255 -25.23 11.31 5.89
N ALA A 256 -25.65 12.57 5.79
CA ALA A 256 -26.90 13.05 6.37
C ALA A 256 -28.12 12.41 5.69
N ASP A 257 -28.14 12.36 4.36
CA ASP A 257 -29.23 11.75 3.56
C ASP A 257 -29.46 10.28 3.91
N VAL A 258 -28.37 9.52 4.14
CA VAL A 258 -28.44 8.08 4.48
C VAL A 258 -28.50 7.80 5.99
N GLY A 259 -28.59 8.83 6.83
CA GLY A 259 -28.64 8.71 8.28
C GLY A 259 -27.41 8.01 8.88
N ALA A 260 -26.22 8.26 8.32
CA ALA A 260 -24.98 7.65 8.77
C ALA A 260 -24.60 8.10 10.19
N LYS A 261 -23.94 7.20 10.92
CA LYS A 261 -23.37 7.48 12.25
C LYS A 261 -21.91 7.08 12.29
N GLU A 262 -21.18 7.69 13.21
CA GLU A 262 -19.77 7.38 13.45
C GLU A 262 -19.56 5.88 13.70
N GLY A 263 -18.48 5.33 13.13
CA GLY A 263 -18.16 3.92 13.14
C GLY A 263 -18.90 3.07 12.09
N GLY A 264 -19.85 3.67 11.35
CA GLY A 264 -20.47 3.05 10.19
C GLY A 264 -19.55 3.05 8.97
N HIS A 265 -20.04 2.48 7.87
CA HIS A 265 -19.32 2.46 6.60
C HIS A 265 -20.21 3.01 5.48
N LEU A 266 -19.63 3.87 4.64
CA LEU A 266 -20.25 4.35 3.41
C LEU A 266 -19.57 3.67 2.23
N PHE A 267 -20.35 3.05 1.34
CA PHE A 267 -19.87 2.49 0.09
C PHE A 267 -20.22 3.43 -1.06
N LEU A 268 -19.24 3.83 -1.86
CA LEU A 268 -19.37 4.78 -2.96
C LEU A 268 -19.05 4.13 -4.31
N THR A 269 -19.82 4.47 -5.36
CA THR A 269 -19.51 4.14 -6.77
C THR A 269 -20.18 5.15 -7.72
N LEU A 270 -19.84 5.14 -9.00
CA LEU A 270 -20.59 5.83 -10.06
C LEU A 270 -21.46 4.83 -10.84
N SER A 271 -22.69 5.24 -11.16
CA SER A 271 -23.52 4.52 -12.13
C SER A 271 -23.04 4.79 -13.55
N ASP A 272 -23.56 4.03 -14.52
CA ASP A 272 -23.18 4.16 -15.93
C ASP A 272 -23.60 5.53 -16.51
N GLU A 273 -24.60 6.18 -15.90
CA GLU A 273 -25.05 7.54 -16.20
C GLU A 273 -24.28 8.63 -15.46
N GLY A 274 -23.19 8.28 -14.75
CA GLY A 274 -22.35 9.22 -14.02
C GLY A 274 -22.95 9.75 -12.71
N VAL A 275 -23.94 9.04 -12.14
CA VAL A 275 -24.55 9.40 -10.85
C VAL A 275 -23.80 8.70 -9.72
N LEU A 276 -23.32 9.48 -8.74
CA LEU A 276 -22.69 8.96 -7.53
C LEU A 276 -23.74 8.25 -6.67
N ARG A 277 -23.52 6.95 -6.46
CA ARG A 277 -24.32 6.08 -5.61
C ARG A 277 -23.61 5.89 -4.29
N ALA A 278 -24.36 6.06 -3.21
CA ALA A 278 -23.91 5.84 -1.86
C ALA A 278 -24.78 4.76 -1.21
N ARG A 279 -24.15 3.84 -0.48
CA ARG A 279 -24.84 2.84 0.34
C ARG A 279 -24.22 2.82 1.72
N HIS A 280 -25.03 3.15 2.72
CA HIS A 280 -24.61 3.11 4.11
C HIS A 280 -24.82 1.73 4.73
N LEU A 281 -23.84 1.30 5.51
CA LEU A 281 -23.92 0.15 6.39
C LEU A 281 -23.63 0.61 7.83
N PRO A 282 -24.58 0.43 8.78
CA PRO A 282 -24.39 0.89 10.14
C PRO A 282 -23.27 0.13 10.86
N VAL A 283 -22.85 0.66 12.01
CA VAL A 283 -21.91 -0.01 12.93
C VAL A 283 -22.38 -1.45 13.18
N ALA A 284 -21.44 -2.39 13.23
CA ALA A 284 -21.76 -3.76 13.64
C ALA A 284 -22.30 -3.79 15.08
N ALA A 285 -23.21 -4.72 15.38
CA ALA A 285 -23.70 -4.88 16.74
C ALA A 285 -22.52 -5.14 17.71
N GLN A 286 -22.63 -4.60 18.92
CA GLN A 286 -21.65 -4.84 19.97
C GLN A 286 -21.59 -6.35 20.26
N GLY A 287 -20.39 -6.94 20.23
CA GLY A 287 -20.19 -8.39 20.39
C GLY A 287 -20.36 -9.22 19.11
N ALA A 288 -20.58 -8.61 17.94
CA ALA A 288 -20.58 -9.37 16.67
C ALA A 288 -19.26 -10.13 16.46
N GLU A 289 -19.36 -11.35 15.95
CA GLU A 289 -18.21 -12.19 15.60
C GLU A 289 -17.30 -11.53 14.55
N ASN A 290 -16.01 -11.82 14.60
CA ASN A 290 -15.03 -11.23 13.67
C ASN A 290 -15.34 -11.54 12.20
N ILE A 291 -15.81 -12.75 11.90
CA ILE A 291 -16.24 -13.14 10.55
C ILE A 291 -17.41 -12.26 10.07
N THR A 292 -18.38 -12.00 10.94
CA THR A 292 -19.51 -11.12 10.63
C THR A 292 -19.03 -9.69 10.38
N LYS A 293 -18.08 -9.19 11.19
CA LYS A 293 -17.47 -7.87 10.97
C LYS A 293 -16.72 -7.81 9.63
N ALA A 294 -15.93 -8.84 9.29
CA ALA A 294 -15.16 -8.89 8.04
C ALA A 294 -16.08 -8.89 6.80
N LEU A 295 -17.16 -9.66 6.83
CA LEU A 295 -18.16 -9.67 5.75
C LEU A 295 -18.83 -8.30 5.56
N ARG A 296 -19.12 -7.60 6.65
CA ARG A 296 -19.68 -6.24 6.62
C ARG A 296 -18.70 -5.24 5.98
N LEU A 297 -17.41 -5.36 6.26
CA LEU A 297 -16.37 -4.52 5.66
C LEU A 297 -16.28 -4.65 4.13
N VAL A 298 -16.72 -5.77 3.55
CA VAL A 298 -16.83 -5.93 2.09
C VAL A 298 -18.24 -5.66 1.54
N GLY A 299 -19.14 -5.15 2.38
CA GLY A 299 -20.51 -4.80 2.00
C GLY A 299 -21.44 -6.00 1.85
N TYR A 300 -21.12 -7.12 2.51
CA TYR A 300 -21.95 -8.32 2.58
C TYR A 300 -22.60 -8.44 3.97
N THR A 301 -23.92 -8.57 4.01
CA THR A 301 -24.71 -8.50 5.24
C THR A 301 -25.55 -9.74 5.52
N ALA A 302 -25.40 -10.79 4.70
CA ALA A 302 -26.15 -12.01 4.95
C ALA A 302 -25.68 -12.65 6.28
N PRO A 303 -26.62 -13.19 7.07
CA PRO A 303 -26.30 -13.77 8.37
C PRO A 303 -25.58 -15.12 8.21
N GLY A 304 -24.65 -15.39 9.11
CA GLY A 304 -24.08 -16.71 9.31
C GLY A 304 -23.12 -17.15 8.19
N GLY A 305 -22.11 -17.91 8.60
CA GLY A 305 -21.17 -18.53 7.67
C GLY A 305 -19.95 -19.05 8.39
N THR A 306 -19.37 -20.12 7.85
CA THR A 306 -18.05 -20.59 8.26
C THR A 306 -16.98 -19.59 7.81
N ARG A 307 -15.80 -19.65 8.45
CA ARG A 307 -14.62 -18.87 8.05
C ARG A 307 -14.29 -19.05 6.57
N ASP A 308 -14.41 -20.28 6.05
CA ASP A 308 -14.17 -20.60 4.64
C ASP A 308 -15.21 -19.99 3.69
N GLN A 309 -16.48 -19.96 4.10
CA GLN A 309 -17.52 -19.28 3.32
C GLN A 309 -17.25 -17.78 3.25
N ALA A 310 -16.86 -17.16 4.37
CA ALA A 310 -16.50 -15.76 4.39
C ALA A 310 -15.27 -15.46 3.55
N ALA A 311 -14.24 -16.31 3.60
CA ALA A 311 -13.06 -16.18 2.77
C ALA A 311 -13.41 -16.20 1.27
N ARG A 312 -14.26 -17.14 0.83
CA ARG A 312 -14.71 -17.19 -0.58
C ARG A 312 -15.49 -15.95 -1.00
N VAL A 313 -16.36 -15.43 -0.13
CA VAL A 313 -17.10 -14.19 -0.40
C VAL A 313 -16.11 -13.04 -0.55
N ILE A 314 -15.21 -12.83 0.40
CA ILE A 314 -14.23 -11.74 0.39
C ILE A 314 -13.31 -11.84 -0.82
N ALA A 315 -12.79 -13.03 -1.14
CA ALA A 315 -11.97 -13.28 -2.33
C ALA A 315 -12.68 -12.84 -3.63
N THR A 316 -13.96 -13.18 -3.77
CA THR A 316 -14.79 -12.75 -4.91
C THR A 316 -14.94 -11.24 -4.93
N ARG A 317 -15.15 -10.61 -3.76
CA ARG A 317 -15.28 -9.16 -3.62
C ARG A 317 -14.00 -8.40 -3.93
N ILE A 318 -12.83 -9.00 -3.79
CA ILE A 318 -11.55 -8.36 -4.18
C ILE A 318 -11.07 -8.78 -5.58
N GLY A 319 -11.94 -9.43 -6.36
CA GLY A 319 -11.69 -9.74 -7.77
C GLY A 319 -10.86 -10.99 -8.03
N MET A 320 -10.67 -11.86 -7.03
CA MET A 320 -10.02 -13.15 -7.24
C MET A 320 -10.96 -14.09 -8.00
N THR A 321 -10.38 -14.98 -8.80
CA THR A 321 -11.11 -15.95 -9.63
C THR A 321 -10.71 -17.37 -9.25
N GLY A 322 -11.61 -18.34 -9.46
CA GLY A 322 -11.38 -19.74 -9.12
C GLY A 322 -11.58 -20.07 -7.63
N PRO A 323 -11.30 -21.32 -7.23
CA PRO A 323 -11.33 -21.73 -5.83
C PRO A 323 -10.16 -21.08 -5.08
N VAL A 324 -10.46 -20.17 -4.16
CA VAL A 324 -9.47 -19.45 -3.34
C VAL A 324 -9.54 -19.94 -1.91
N GLY A 325 -8.41 -20.37 -1.37
CA GLY A 325 -8.25 -20.71 0.04
C GLY A 325 -8.03 -19.48 0.93
N LEU A 326 -8.15 -19.68 2.24
CA LEU A 326 -7.88 -18.62 3.21
C LEU A 326 -6.44 -18.09 3.14
N PRO A 327 -5.37 -18.92 3.01
CA PRO A 327 -4.00 -18.42 2.91
C PRO A 327 -3.79 -17.48 1.71
N GLU A 328 -4.28 -17.85 0.53
CA GLU A 328 -4.18 -17.03 -0.68
C GLU A 328 -4.95 -15.71 -0.53
N LEU A 329 -6.13 -15.76 0.09
CA LEU A 329 -6.88 -14.56 0.42
C LEU A 329 -6.10 -13.63 1.36
N LEU A 330 -5.51 -14.16 2.43
CA LEU A 330 -4.74 -13.37 3.38
C LEU A 330 -3.54 -12.71 2.70
N THR A 331 -2.81 -13.42 1.85
CA THR A 331 -1.74 -12.84 1.02
C THR A 331 -2.26 -11.72 0.14
N ARG A 332 -3.38 -11.94 -0.56
CA ARG A 332 -4.00 -10.94 -1.42
C ARG A 332 -4.42 -9.67 -0.65
N LEU A 333 -4.97 -9.82 0.55
CA LEU A 333 -5.37 -8.71 1.40
C LEU A 333 -4.15 -7.91 1.91
N ARG A 334 -3.01 -8.58 2.18
CA ARG A 334 -1.74 -7.92 2.52
C ARG A 334 -1.24 -7.06 1.36
N GLU A 335 -1.16 -7.60 0.15
CA GLU A 335 -0.75 -6.86 -1.06
C GLU A 335 -1.61 -5.61 -1.35
N ARG A 336 -2.91 -5.75 -1.11
CA ARG A 336 -3.88 -4.66 -1.27
C ARG A 336 -3.74 -3.60 -0.17
N GLY A 337 -3.32 -4.00 1.04
CA GLY A 337 -3.22 -3.15 2.22
C GLY A 337 -4.51 -3.10 3.06
N ASP A 338 -5.36 -4.14 2.97
CA ASP A 338 -6.62 -4.27 3.70
C ASP A 338 -6.38 -4.83 5.12
N ARG A 339 -5.70 -4.05 5.97
CA ARG A 339 -5.26 -4.46 7.33
C ARG A 339 -6.40 -4.78 8.31
N ASP A 340 -7.50 -4.06 8.18
CA ASP A 340 -8.72 -4.24 8.96
C ASP A 340 -9.42 -5.57 8.66
N LEU A 341 -9.40 -6.01 7.39
CA LEU A 341 -9.87 -7.34 7.02
C LEU A 341 -8.92 -8.43 7.54
N LEU A 342 -7.61 -8.21 7.46
CA LEU A 342 -6.62 -9.15 8.00
C LEU A 342 -6.82 -9.38 9.50
N GLN A 343 -6.97 -8.32 10.30
CA GLN A 343 -7.16 -8.43 11.74
C GLN A 343 -8.41 -9.23 12.14
N LEU A 344 -9.44 -9.22 11.31
CA LEU A 344 -10.69 -9.95 11.58
C LEU A 344 -10.69 -11.38 11.05
N LEU A 345 -9.75 -11.70 10.16
CA LEU A 345 -9.64 -13.00 9.51
C LEU A 345 -8.43 -13.81 9.96
N ASP A 346 -7.55 -13.27 10.81
CA ASP A 346 -6.41 -13.96 11.42
C ASP A 346 -6.83 -14.95 12.52
#